data_AF-A0A7C7KT37-F1
#
_entry.id   AF-A0A7C7KT37-F1
#
_cell.length_a   1.000
_cell.length_b   1.000
_cell.length_c   1.000
_cell.angle_alpha   90.00
_cell.angle_beta   90.00
_cell.angle_gamma   90.00
#
_symmetry.space_group_name_H-M   'P 1'
#
loop_
_entity.id
_entity.type
_entity.pdbx_description
1 polymer ?
#
loop_
_entity_poly.entity_id
_entity_poly.type
_entity_poly.pdbx_seq_one_letter_code
_entity_poly.pdbx_strand_id
1 'polypeptide(L)'
;MVGKAMKRRNILIGMGAVALGVGVGGAYALVQRPEGSPQTASQAPAPQLAAAGDMQLFEDDRILGAPDAPITILEYSSLTCPHCASFHQGTLPQVKTDWIDTGKARLVYRHYPLDQLALRAAAAANCIEGDGFFGFLDVLFNNQPRWSRSQDPIGALQQFAGLAGLS
;
A
#
# COMPACT_ATOMS: atom_id res chain seq x y z
N MET A 1 -37.25 36.22 24.73
CA MET A 1 -36.39 37.10 25.57
C MET A 1 -35.07 36.38 25.82
N VAL A 2 -33.93 37.09 25.79
CA VAL A 2 -32.59 36.68 26.32
C VAL A 2 -32.08 35.27 25.89
N GLY A 3 -31.05 35.09 25.07
CA GLY A 3 -30.04 36.02 24.56
C GLY A 3 -28.79 36.09 25.43
N LYS A 4 -27.80 35.21 25.21
CA LYS A 4 -26.39 35.54 25.45
C LYS A 4 -25.42 34.65 24.67
N ALA A 5 -24.47 35.31 24.02
CA ALA A 5 -23.39 34.66 23.28
C ALA A 5 -22.08 34.65 24.11
N MET A 6 -21.16 33.77 23.68
CA MET A 6 -19.72 34.00 23.62
C MET A 6 -18.94 34.28 24.93
N LYS A 7 -17.95 33.41 25.22
CA LYS A 7 -16.63 33.91 25.64
C LYS A 7 -15.48 32.95 25.28
N ARG A 8 -14.57 33.41 24.42
CA ARG A 8 -13.20 32.88 24.30
C ARG A 8 -12.36 33.38 25.47
N ARG A 9 -11.35 32.63 25.93
CA ARG A 9 -10.26 33.21 26.72
C ARG A 9 -8.97 32.38 26.67
N ASN A 10 -8.00 32.83 25.88
CA ASN A 10 -6.60 32.54 26.14
C ASN A 10 -6.20 33.19 27.47
N ILE A 11 -5.38 32.52 28.28
CA ILE A 11 -4.50 33.18 29.25
C ILE A 11 -3.10 32.57 29.09
N LEU A 12 -2.11 33.46 29.07
CA LEU A 12 -0.69 33.22 28.86
C LEU A 12 0.08 33.40 30.18
N ILE A 13 1.27 32.81 30.24
CA ILE A 13 2.42 33.17 31.09
C ILE A 13 2.29 32.88 32.60
N GLY A 14 3.33 32.22 33.11
CA GLY A 14 3.61 32.02 34.54
C GLY A 14 5.10 31.71 34.74
N MET A 15 5.98 32.65 34.37
CA MET A 15 7.44 32.48 34.47
C MET A 15 7.91 32.84 35.89
N GLY A 16 8.51 31.90 36.61
CA GLY A 16 8.92 32.08 38.02
C GLY A 16 10.37 31.65 38.29
N ALA A 17 11.15 32.55 38.90
CA ALA A 17 12.55 32.39 39.30
C ALA A 17 12.88 33.45 40.40
N VAL A 18 14.03 33.51 41.07
CA VAL A 18 15.36 32.89 40.89
C VAL A 18 15.94 32.50 42.27
N ALA A 19 16.59 31.33 42.40
CA ALA A 19 17.55 31.05 43.49
C ALA A 19 18.59 30.01 43.03
N LEU A 20 19.67 30.41 42.34
CA LEU A 20 20.97 30.83 42.90
C LEU A 20 21.63 29.83 43.87
N GLY A 21 22.71 29.19 43.43
CA GLY A 21 23.79 28.74 44.32
C GLY A 21 24.46 27.40 43.99
N VAL A 22 25.75 27.48 43.62
CA VAL A 22 26.77 26.40 43.71
C VAL A 22 26.62 25.20 42.74
N GLY A 23 27.61 25.02 41.85
CA GLY A 23 27.70 23.83 40.98
C GLY A 23 28.63 23.89 39.75
N VAL A 24 29.31 25.02 39.50
CA VAL A 24 30.00 25.31 38.22
C VAL A 24 31.17 24.35 37.88
N GLY A 25 31.69 23.56 38.83
CA GLY A 25 32.79 22.62 38.58
C GLY A 25 32.40 21.22 38.08
N GLY A 26 31.18 20.73 38.36
CA GLY A 26 30.87 19.30 38.24
C GLY A 26 30.34 18.83 36.88
N ALA A 27 29.64 19.69 36.13
CA ALA A 27 28.90 19.28 34.94
C ALA A 27 29.77 19.16 33.67
N TYR A 28 30.87 19.92 33.57
CA TYR A 28 31.68 19.99 32.34
C TYR A 28 32.46 18.69 32.05
N ALA A 29 32.72 17.86 33.06
CA ALA A 29 33.43 16.59 32.89
C ALA A 29 32.56 15.45 32.29
N LEU A 30 31.24 15.58 32.28
CA LEU A 30 30.31 14.56 31.74
C LEU A 30 29.84 14.83 30.31
N VAL A 31 30.21 15.97 29.73
CA VAL A 31 29.84 16.37 28.36
C VAL A 31 30.97 16.13 27.35
N GLN A 32 32.20 15.87 27.81
CA GLN A 32 33.32 15.46 26.97
C GLN A 32 33.15 13.99 26.52
N ARG A 33 32.26 13.77 25.54
CA ARG A 33 32.40 12.61 24.65
C ARG A 33 33.78 12.72 23.99
N PRO A 34 34.62 11.67 24.02
CA PRO A 34 35.82 11.67 23.19
C PRO A 34 35.37 11.81 21.74
N GLU A 35 35.89 12.82 21.04
CA GLU A 35 35.67 12.96 19.61
C GLU A 35 36.24 11.72 18.95
N GLY A 36 35.36 10.89 18.40
CA GLY A 36 35.74 9.63 17.78
C GLY A 36 36.76 9.91 16.69
N SER A 37 37.87 9.16 16.72
CA SER A 37 38.94 9.25 15.71
C SER A 37 38.33 9.32 14.31
N PRO A 38 38.83 10.17 13.39
CA PRO A 38 38.27 10.31 12.06
C PRO A 38 38.38 8.97 11.33
N GLN A 39 37.30 8.19 11.38
CA GLN A 39 37.17 7.00 10.59
C GLN A 39 37.03 7.46 9.16
N THR A 40 38.11 7.30 8.39
CA THR A 40 38.05 7.34 6.94
C THR A 40 37.01 6.32 6.53
N ALA A 41 35.80 6.78 6.21
CA ALA A 41 34.73 5.90 5.78
C ALA A 41 35.21 5.23 4.50
N SER A 42 35.60 3.97 4.63
CA SER A 42 35.92 3.13 3.47
C SER A 42 34.64 3.11 2.65
N GLN A 43 34.65 3.81 1.53
CA GLN A 43 33.57 3.79 0.56
C GLN A 43 33.57 2.40 -0.06
N ALA A 44 32.92 1.46 0.62
CA ALA A 44 32.43 0.26 -0.01
C ALA A 44 31.69 0.72 -1.27
N PRO A 45 31.98 0.14 -2.46
CA PRO A 45 31.23 0.46 -3.65
C PRO A 45 29.75 0.35 -3.32
N ALA A 46 28.96 1.39 -3.62
CA ALA A 46 27.52 1.30 -3.48
C ALA A 46 27.08 0.00 -4.18
N PRO A 47 26.24 -0.84 -3.54
CA PRO A 47 25.87 -2.13 -4.09
C PRO A 47 25.33 -1.87 -5.49
N GLN A 48 26.11 -2.30 -6.48
CA GLN A 48 25.70 -2.24 -7.87
C GLN A 48 24.46 -3.13 -7.91
N LEU A 49 23.30 -2.51 -8.05
CA LEU A 49 22.06 -3.23 -8.21
C LEU A 49 22.26 -4.07 -9.46
N ALA A 50 22.53 -5.37 -9.27
CA ALA A 50 22.75 -6.31 -10.35
C ALA A 50 21.58 -6.09 -11.32
N ALA A 51 21.91 -5.75 -12.58
CA ALA A 51 20.95 -5.22 -13.56
C ALA A 51 19.66 -6.01 -13.42
N ALA A 52 18.59 -5.33 -12.95
CA ALA A 52 17.46 -6.00 -12.31
C ALA A 52 16.95 -7.07 -13.26
N GLY A 53 17.20 -8.34 -12.90
CA GLY A 53 17.16 -9.44 -13.86
C GLY A 53 15.85 -9.43 -14.61
N ASP A 54 15.92 -9.49 -15.95
CA ASP A 54 14.82 -9.15 -16.85
C ASP A 54 13.49 -9.69 -16.31
N MET A 55 12.55 -8.78 -16.03
CA MET A 55 11.30 -9.10 -15.36
C MET A 55 10.52 -10.12 -16.21
N GLN A 56 10.65 -11.39 -15.85
CA GLN A 56 10.10 -12.47 -16.64
C GLN A 56 8.57 -12.44 -16.59
N LEU A 57 7.97 -12.31 -17.77
CA LEU A 57 6.56 -12.56 -18.00
C LEU A 57 6.35 -14.05 -18.24
N PHE A 58 5.21 -14.56 -17.80
CA PHE A 58 4.76 -15.93 -18.00
C PHE A 58 3.57 -15.95 -18.96
N GLU A 59 3.35 -17.09 -19.63
CA GLU A 59 2.26 -17.25 -20.61
C GLU A 59 0.86 -17.11 -19.96
N ASP A 60 0.76 -17.42 -18.67
CA ASP A 60 -0.46 -17.33 -17.85
C ASP A 60 -0.61 -15.99 -17.09
N ASP A 61 0.29 -15.02 -17.32
CA ASP A 61 0.16 -13.68 -16.74
C ASP A 61 -1.13 -12.99 -17.20
N ARG A 62 -1.86 -12.40 -16.23
CA ARG A 62 -3.09 -11.66 -16.52
C ARG A 62 -2.71 -10.22 -16.85
N ILE A 63 -2.85 -9.85 -18.12
CA ILE A 63 -2.42 -8.55 -18.66
C ILE A 63 -3.63 -7.64 -18.93
N LEU A 64 -3.58 -6.42 -18.38
CA LEU A 64 -4.50 -5.33 -18.70
C LEU A 64 -3.78 -4.28 -19.56
N GLY A 65 -4.35 -3.97 -20.73
CA GLY A 65 -3.80 -3.03 -21.70
C GLY A 65 -3.20 -3.71 -22.94
N ALA A 66 -2.46 -2.93 -23.74
CA ALA A 66 -1.78 -3.45 -24.92
C ALA A 66 -0.63 -4.40 -24.53
N PRO A 67 -0.58 -5.65 -25.05
CA PRO A 67 0.42 -6.64 -24.63
C PRO A 67 1.85 -6.24 -24.99
N ASP A 68 2.04 -5.38 -25.99
CA ASP A 68 3.31 -4.86 -26.49
C ASP A 68 3.73 -3.50 -25.89
N ALA A 69 2.96 -2.95 -24.94
CA ALA A 69 3.26 -1.66 -24.31
C ALA A 69 4.69 -1.61 -23.72
N PRO A 70 5.43 -0.49 -23.88
CA PRO A 70 6.86 -0.44 -23.55
C PRO A 70 7.16 -0.45 -22.05
N ILE A 71 6.20 -0.06 -21.20
CA ILE A 71 6.33 -0.07 -19.74
C ILE A 71 5.52 -1.23 -19.16
N THR A 72 6.13 -2.04 -18.29
CA THR A 72 5.42 -3.07 -17.50
C THR A 72 5.26 -2.59 -16.07
N ILE A 73 4.03 -2.59 -15.57
CA ILE A 73 3.71 -2.46 -14.15
C ILE A 73 3.36 -3.86 -13.66
N LEU A 74 4.12 -4.40 -12.69
CA LEU A 74 3.83 -5.69 -12.09
C LEU A 74 3.18 -5.49 -10.71
N GLU A 75 1.92 -5.87 -10.57
CA GLU A 75 1.18 -5.81 -9.31
C GLU A 75 1.09 -7.21 -8.68
N TYR A 76 1.60 -7.33 -7.46
CA TYR A 76 1.31 -8.45 -6.58
C TYR A 76 0.19 -8.05 -5.61
N SER A 77 -0.98 -8.69 -5.74
CA SER A 77 -2.20 -8.22 -5.09
C SER A 77 -2.95 -9.33 -4.33
N SER A 78 -3.52 -8.98 -3.17
CA SER A 78 -4.35 -9.91 -2.37
C SER A 78 -5.79 -9.44 -2.34
N LEU A 79 -6.72 -10.31 -2.72
CA LEU A 79 -8.16 -10.02 -2.77
C LEU A 79 -8.77 -9.66 -1.41
N THR A 80 -8.14 -10.04 -0.29
CA THR A 80 -8.56 -9.67 1.07
C THR A 80 -7.85 -8.42 1.63
N CYS A 81 -6.81 -7.91 0.95
CA CYS A 81 -6.02 -6.79 1.47
C CYS A 81 -6.76 -5.45 1.25
N PRO A 82 -6.97 -4.63 2.30
CA PRO A 82 -7.66 -3.35 2.17
C PRO A 82 -6.83 -2.31 1.39
N HIS A 83 -5.50 -2.42 1.40
CA HIS A 83 -4.64 -1.53 0.61
C HIS A 83 -4.68 -1.88 -0.88
N CYS A 84 -4.77 -3.16 -1.24
CA CYS A 84 -5.00 -3.60 -2.62
C CYS A 84 -6.36 -3.11 -3.12
N ALA A 85 -7.43 -3.24 -2.33
CA ALA A 85 -8.73 -2.65 -2.68
C ALA A 85 -8.68 -1.13 -2.86
N SER A 86 -7.95 -0.41 -1.98
CA SER A 86 -7.78 1.05 -2.10
C SER A 86 -7.03 1.45 -3.37
N PHE A 87 -5.98 0.70 -3.74
CA PHE A 87 -5.29 0.88 -5.03
C PHE A 87 -6.26 0.64 -6.20
N HIS A 88 -6.94 -0.51 -6.21
CA HIS A 88 -7.86 -0.93 -7.27
C HIS A 88 -9.02 0.05 -7.48
N GLN A 89 -9.60 0.58 -6.41
CA GLN A 89 -10.74 1.52 -6.47
C GLN A 89 -10.32 2.97 -6.71
N GLY A 90 -9.12 3.38 -6.28
CA GLY A 90 -8.70 4.79 -6.25
C GLY A 90 -7.59 5.14 -7.23
N THR A 91 -6.47 4.42 -7.18
CA THR A 91 -5.26 4.74 -7.97
C THR A 91 -5.29 4.10 -9.36
N LEU A 92 -5.72 2.84 -9.44
CA LEU A 92 -5.75 2.08 -10.69
C LEU A 92 -6.61 2.74 -11.78
N PRO A 93 -7.79 3.33 -11.52
CA PRO A 93 -8.57 4.00 -12.57
C PRO A 93 -7.82 5.17 -13.23
N GLN A 94 -7.03 5.92 -12.45
CA GLN A 94 -6.19 6.99 -12.99
C GLN A 94 -5.00 6.41 -13.78
N VAL A 95 -4.27 5.43 -13.21
CA VAL A 95 -3.17 4.75 -13.93
C VAL A 95 -3.66 4.15 -15.24
N LYS A 96 -4.84 3.54 -15.24
CA LYS A 96 -5.49 2.96 -16.41
C LYS A 96 -5.75 4.03 -17.47
N THR A 97 -6.41 5.13 -17.10
CA THR A 97 -6.73 6.24 -18.02
C THR A 97 -5.46 6.91 -18.59
N ASP A 98 -4.50 7.25 -17.74
CA ASP A 98 -3.35 8.08 -18.11
C ASP A 98 -2.25 7.28 -18.86
N TRP A 99 -2.16 5.95 -18.64
CA TRP A 99 -1.04 5.11 -19.09
C TRP A 99 -1.45 3.83 -19.82
N ILE A 100 -2.43 3.08 -19.31
CA ILE A 100 -2.78 1.76 -19.86
C ILE A 100 -3.62 1.90 -21.13
N ASP A 101 -4.68 2.69 -21.07
CA ASP A 101 -5.61 2.93 -22.19
C ASP A 101 -4.96 3.78 -23.30
N THR A 102 -3.83 4.44 -23.00
CA THR A 102 -3.01 5.15 -24.00
C THR A 102 -1.87 4.30 -24.56
N GLY A 103 -1.77 3.02 -24.20
CA GLY A 103 -0.75 2.09 -24.69
C GLY A 103 0.67 2.35 -24.19
N LYS A 104 0.88 3.28 -23.25
CA LYS A 104 2.21 3.60 -22.69
C LYS A 104 2.69 2.52 -21.73
N ALA A 105 1.76 1.87 -21.02
CA ALA A 105 2.06 0.82 -20.07
C ALA A 105 1.06 -0.34 -20.18
N ARG A 106 1.47 -1.52 -19.73
CA ARG A 106 0.58 -2.65 -19.40
C ARG A 106 0.68 -2.96 -17.92
N LEU A 107 -0.43 -3.38 -17.32
CA LEU A 107 -0.45 -3.92 -15.97
C LEU A 107 -0.46 -5.45 -16.05
N VAL A 108 0.52 -6.09 -15.41
CA VAL A 108 0.56 -7.53 -15.16
C VAL A 108 0.10 -7.75 -13.73
N TYR A 109 -1.03 -8.42 -13.57
CA TYR A 109 -1.60 -8.74 -12.27
C TYR A 109 -1.21 -10.17 -11.86
N ARG A 110 -0.62 -10.32 -10.67
CA ARG A 110 -0.32 -11.61 -10.04
C ARG A 110 -0.96 -11.68 -8.66
N HIS A 111 -1.60 -12.81 -8.36
CA HIS A 111 -2.11 -13.03 -7.01
C HIS A 111 -0.95 -13.19 -6.01
N TYR A 112 -1.08 -12.52 -4.87
CA TYR A 112 -0.22 -12.70 -3.70
C TYR A 112 -1.10 -12.93 -2.47
N PRO A 113 -1.68 -14.14 -2.29
CA PRO A 113 -2.63 -14.40 -1.22
C PRO A 113 -1.99 -14.25 0.16
N LEU A 114 -2.47 -13.29 0.95
CA LEU A 114 -2.00 -13.08 2.33
C LEU A 114 -2.66 -14.03 3.34
N ASP A 115 -3.72 -14.74 2.94
CA ASP A 115 -4.48 -15.66 3.77
C ASP A 115 -5.22 -16.72 2.93
N GLN A 116 -5.81 -17.71 3.59
CA GLN A 116 -6.49 -18.85 2.96
C GLN A 116 -7.79 -18.46 2.23
N LEU A 117 -8.43 -17.35 2.60
CA LEU A 117 -9.63 -16.85 1.94
C LEU A 117 -9.25 -16.13 0.64
N ALA A 118 -8.17 -15.34 0.65
CA ALA A 118 -7.57 -14.77 -0.55
C ALA A 118 -7.12 -15.85 -1.54
N LEU A 119 -6.56 -16.97 -1.05
CA LEU A 119 -6.15 -18.09 -1.90
C LEU A 119 -7.36 -18.74 -2.61
N ARG A 120 -8.48 -18.91 -1.91
CA ARG A 120 -9.74 -19.41 -2.50
C ARG A 120 -10.33 -18.43 -3.50
N ALA A 121 -10.30 -17.14 -3.21
CA ALA A 121 -10.77 -16.10 -4.12
C ALA A 121 -9.88 -16.00 -5.38
N ALA A 122 -8.57 -16.18 -5.24
CA ALA A 122 -7.62 -16.26 -6.35
C ALA A 122 -7.86 -17.51 -7.22
N ALA A 123 -8.12 -18.66 -6.60
CA ALA A 123 -8.49 -19.87 -7.34
C ALA A 123 -9.78 -19.67 -8.14
N ALA A 124 -10.83 -19.09 -7.53
CA ALA A 124 -12.07 -18.76 -8.22
C ALA A 124 -11.85 -17.77 -9.39
N ALA A 125 -11.03 -16.74 -9.19
CA ALA A 125 -10.71 -15.78 -10.26
C ALA A 125 -10.00 -16.44 -11.45
N ASN A 126 -9.12 -17.42 -11.21
CA ASN A 126 -8.42 -18.11 -12.30
C ASN A 126 -9.28 -19.09 -13.10
N CYS A 127 -10.45 -19.49 -12.58
CA CYS A 127 -11.45 -20.21 -13.37
C CYS A 127 -12.14 -19.33 -14.43
N ILE A 128 -11.86 -18.03 -14.45
CA ILE A 128 -12.42 -17.08 -15.42
C ILE A 128 -11.37 -16.77 -16.49
N GLU A 129 -11.75 -16.99 -17.75
CA GLU A 129 -10.90 -16.80 -18.92
C GLU A 129 -11.17 -15.46 -19.62
N GLY A 130 -10.20 -15.02 -20.42
CA GLY A 130 -10.28 -13.80 -21.23
C GLY A 130 -10.62 -12.53 -20.42
N ASP A 131 -11.41 -11.66 -21.03
CA ASP A 131 -11.77 -10.33 -20.52
C ASP A 131 -12.53 -10.37 -19.18
N GLY A 132 -13.13 -11.51 -18.82
CA GLY A 132 -13.90 -11.68 -17.58
C GLY A 132 -13.05 -11.61 -16.31
N PHE A 133 -11.75 -11.93 -16.39
CA PHE A 133 -10.86 -11.98 -15.22
C PHE A 133 -10.82 -10.65 -14.45
N PHE A 134 -10.52 -9.55 -15.15
CA PHE A 134 -10.45 -8.22 -14.55
C PHE A 134 -11.82 -7.71 -14.07
N GLY A 135 -12.89 -8.02 -14.80
CA GLY A 135 -14.25 -7.70 -14.35
C GLY A 135 -14.64 -8.42 -13.06
N PHE A 136 -14.14 -9.63 -12.82
CA PHE A 136 -14.35 -10.31 -11.53
C PHE A 136 -13.48 -9.74 -10.41
N LEU A 137 -12.23 -9.32 -10.70
CA LEU A 137 -11.43 -8.55 -9.75
C LEU A 137 -12.14 -7.24 -9.36
N ASP A 138 -12.72 -6.52 -10.31
CA ASP A 138 -13.55 -5.33 -10.05
C ASP A 138 -14.69 -5.66 -9.09
N VAL A 139 -15.46 -6.72 -9.36
CA VAL A 139 -16.57 -7.15 -8.49
C VAL A 139 -16.09 -7.46 -7.07
N LEU A 140 -15.02 -8.24 -6.93
CA LEU A 140 -14.50 -8.64 -5.62
C LEU A 140 -13.87 -7.47 -4.85
N PHE A 141 -13.09 -6.60 -5.49
CA PHE A 141 -12.48 -5.46 -4.82
C PHE A 141 -13.51 -4.39 -4.45
N ASN A 142 -14.44 -4.04 -5.34
CA ASN A 142 -15.51 -3.07 -5.03
C ASN A 142 -16.45 -3.56 -3.92
N ASN A 143 -16.62 -4.88 -3.76
CA ASN A 143 -17.42 -5.48 -2.69
C ASN A 143 -16.59 -6.08 -1.55
N GLN A 144 -15.29 -5.76 -1.44
CA GLN A 144 -14.36 -6.47 -0.54
C GLN A 144 -14.91 -6.64 0.89
N PRO A 145 -15.39 -5.59 1.60
CA PRO A 145 -15.90 -5.75 2.96
C PRO A 145 -17.16 -6.63 3.06
N ARG A 146 -17.95 -6.74 1.98
CA ARG A 146 -19.22 -7.49 1.97
C ARG A 146 -19.01 -9.00 1.87
N TRP A 147 -17.96 -9.46 1.19
CA TRP A 147 -17.62 -10.88 1.12
C TRP A 147 -16.52 -11.27 2.10
N SER A 148 -15.39 -10.54 2.14
CA SER A 148 -14.23 -10.98 2.93
C SER A 148 -14.41 -10.84 4.44
N ARG A 149 -15.36 -10.01 4.87
CA ARG A 149 -15.74 -9.79 6.29
C ARG A 149 -17.19 -10.19 6.57
N SER A 150 -17.78 -11.01 5.70
CA SER A 150 -19.08 -11.66 5.92
C SER A 150 -19.05 -12.56 7.17
N GLN A 151 -20.22 -12.87 7.73
CA GLN A 151 -20.35 -13.94 8.74
C GLN A 151 -20.05 -15.31 8.13
N ASP A 152 -20.35 -15.48 6.84
CA ASP A 152 -19.88 -16.59 6.01
C ASP A 152 -19.16 -16.02 4.76
N PRO A 153 -17.82 -15.90 4.79
CA PRO A 153 -17.05 -15.43 3.66
C PRO A 153 -16.99 -16.40 2.48
N ILE A 154 -17.27 -17.70 2.70
CA ILE A 154 -17.21 -18.71 1.64
C ILE A 154 -18.51 -18.71 0.84
N GLY A 155 -19.67 -18.73 1.52
CA GLY A 155 -20.96 -18.55 0.87
C GLY A 155 -21.06 -17.20 0.16
N ALA A 156 -20.51 -16.13 0.74
CA ALA A 156 -20.45 -14.83 0.08
C ALA A 156 -19.55 -14.85 -1.17
N LEU A 157 -18.34 -15.45 -1.10
CA LEU A 157 -17.48 -15.62 -2.27
C LEU A 157 -18.16 -16.44 -3.37
N GLN A 158 -18.85 -17.54 -3.03
CA GLN A 158 -19.65 -18.35 -3.96
C GLN A 158 -20.76 -17.52 -4.61
N GLN A 159 -21.45 -16.66 -3.86
CA GLN A 159 -22.46 -15.77 -4.42
C GLN A 159 -21.87 -14.81 -5.47
N PHE A 160 -20.72 -14.19 -5.19
CA PHE A 160 -20.05 -13.31 -6.16
C PHE A 160 -19.48 -14.09 -7.35
N ALA A 161 -18.95 -15.29 -7.14
CA ALA A 161 -18.49 -16.19 -8.20
C ALA A 161 -19.64 -16.59 -9.14
N GLY A 162 -20.84 -16.85 -8.59
CA GLY A 162 -22.06 -17.10 -9.35
C GLY A 162 -22.48 -15.95 -10.28
N LEU A 163 -22.27 -14.69 -9.86
CA LEU A 163 -22.49 -13.53 -10.72
C LEU A 163 -21.51 -13.44 -11.89
N ALA A 164 -20.35 -14.10 -11.79
CA ALA A 164 -19.37 -14.24 -12.86
C ALA A 164 -19.52 -15.55 -13.67
N GLY A 165 -20.59 -16.32 -13.45
CA GLY A 165 -20.89 -17.54 -14.19
C GLY A 165 -20.25 -18.82 -13.66
N LEU A 166 -19.62 -18.79 -12.48
CA LEU A 166 -19.06 -19.97 -11.81
C LEU A 166 -20.15 -20.70 -10.98
N SER A 167 -20.17 -22.03 -11.01
CA SER A 167 -21.18 -22.88 -10.35
C SER A 167 -20.59 -23.90 -9.38
#